data_AF-A0AAE1PZX1-F1
#
_entry.id   AF-A0AAE1PZX1-F1
#
_cell.length_a   1.000
_cell.length_b   1.000
_cell.length_c   1.000
_cell.angle_alpha   90.00
_cell.angle_beta   90.00
_cell.angle_gamma   90.00
#
_symmetry.space_group_name_H-M   'P 1'
#
loop_
_entity.id
_entity.type
_entity.pdbx_description
1 polymer ?
#
loop_
_entity_poly.entity_id
_entity_poly.type
_entity_poly.pdbx_seq_one_letter_code
_entity_poly.pdbx_strand_id
1 'polypeptide(L)'
;MQSTILHHHNNTTQHLIQRPLLHDPGLHSITKPNGTLASSTITGLYNRHVSQKTHEVDPVPVRNGTTTWASSTTTGNGHICSPKPVHQGASKDRESRPPLWHRPLGYCEKLMTSAHNYGCMTTVYALWLESKRVVEFDLIKQASYVVSRKMPHLRMVVGRREGQLWWREMETTVLDLEEVIADNLDQVEPTLESLLRRQYNVEEGPLWFVRFLSPTTSIDTDPNQNHKQNINHNKYKYVCIFGFHHNVSDGTTNMSFCRVFLKVLNDLMQGNTIDLTEAGTFASPLHDRLADEASSQWTLFCMFLKRFYRAVISYGAHVSNFTQVFRMPAEIGAGTRVLHHQLDEITSRRLYLRCKMEGVTVNSAFTAAANLACTN
;
A
#
# COMPACT_ATOMS: atom_id res chain seq x y z
N MET A 1 -5.84 -18.19 -10.81
CA MET A 1 -6.53 -16.96 -11.29
C MET A 1 -5.65 -16.28 -12.34
N GLN A 2 -6.23 -15.69 -13.40
CA GLN A 2 -5.51 -14.71 -14.22
C GLN A 2 -5.82 -13.33 -13.65
N SER A 3 -4.78 -12.57 -13.29
CA SER A 3 -4.88 -11.14 -13.03
C SER A 3 -4.92 -10.47 -14.40
N THR A 4 -6.08 -9.90 -14.76
CA THR A 4 -6.23 -9.07 -15.94
C THR A 4 -6.78 -7.73 -15.50
N ILE A 5 -6.05 -6.67 -15.80
CA ILE A 5 -6.50 -5.28 -15.71
C ILE A 5 -7.19 -4.97 -17.04
N LEU A 6 -8.52 -4.87 -17.11
CA LEU A 6 -9.19 -4.30 -18.30
C LEU A 6 -10.63 -3.81 -18.02
N HIS A 7 -10.78 -2.49 -18.19
CA HIS A 7 -11.87 -1.63 -18.69
C HIS A 7 -13.34 -1.89 -18.38
N HIS A 8 -14.00 -0.82 -17.91
CA HIS A 8 -15.40 -0.56 -18.21
C HIS A 8 -15.51 0.75 -19.01
N HIS A 9 -16.05 0.66 -20.22
CA HIS A 9 -16.60 1.81 -20.95
C HIS A 9 -17.98 2.11 -20.39
N ASN A 10 -18.26 3.37 -20.07
CA ASN A 10 -19.61 3.91 -19.99
C ASN A 10 -19.66 5.21 -20.80
N ASN A 11 -20.41 5.17 -21.89
CA ASN A 11 -20.85 6.34 -22.62
C ASN A 11 -21.97 7.00 -21.81
N THR A 12 -21.70 8.18 -21.24
CA THR A 12 -22.76 9.03 -20.71
C THR A 12 -22.70 10.38 -21.41
N THR A 13 -23.66 10.57 -22.30
CA THR A 13 -24.03 11.81 -22.97
C THR A 13 -24.25 12.92 -21.94
N GLN A 14 -23.40 13.95 -21.93
CA GLN A 14 -23.63 15.15 -21.12
C GLN A 14 -24.62 16.08 -21.84
N HIS A 15 -25.77 16.30 -21.21
CA HIS A 15 -26.67 17.40 -21.54
C HIS A 15 -26.04 18.73 -21.11
N LEU A 16 -25.77 19.60 -22.09
CA LEU A 16 -25.45 21.01 -21.88
C LEU A 16 -26.63 21.72 -21.20
N ILE A 17 -26.39 22.34 -20.05
CA ILE A 17 -27.27 23.38 -19.51
C ILE A 17 -26.62 24.73 -19.81
N GLN A 18 -27.22 25.46 -20.75
CA GLN A 18 -26.94 26.85 -21.05
C GLN A 18 -27.30 27.75 -19.85
N ARG A 19 -26.42 28.67 -19.49
CA ARG A 19 -26.80 29.86 -18.69
C ARG A 19 -26.88 31.09 -19.59
N PRO A 20 -27.85 31.99 -19.37
CA PRO A 20 -28.14 33.08 -20.29
C PRO A 20 -27.22 34.29 -20.10
N LEU A 21 -26.98 34.96 -21.23
CA LEU A 21 -26.35 36.25 -21.41
C LEU A 21 -27.16 37.37 -20.75
N LEU A 22 -26.46 38.29 -20.08
CA LEU A 22 -26.95 39.64 -19.80
C LEU A 22 -25.91 40.65 -20.33
N HIS A 23 -26.38 41.52 -21.21
CA HIS A 23 -25.68 42.61 -21.88
C HIS A 23 -25.50 43.81 -20.92
N ASP A 24 -24.24 44.30 -20.81
CA ASP A 24 -23.67 45.66 -21.03
C ASP A 24 -24.54 46.95 -20.80
N PRO A 25 -23.99 48.19 -20.67
CA PRO A 25 -22.60 48.63 -20.96
C PRO A 25 -21.96 49.70 -20.04
N GLY A 26 -20.67 49.97 -20.24
CA GLY A 26 -19.99 51.16 -19.72
C GLY A 26 -18.56 51.37 -20.25
N LEU A 27 -18.42 52.29 -21.21
CA LEU A 27 -17.18 52.78 -21.85
C LEU A 27 -16.10 53.24 -20.86
N HIS A 28 -14.82 53.01 -21.18
CA HIS A 28 -13.87 54.09 -21.51
C HIS A 28 -12.57 53.53 -22.12
N SER A 29 -12.22 54.06 -23.29
CA SER A 29 -10.93 53.92 -23.96
C SER A 29 -9.80 54.55 -23.14
N ILE A 30 -8.59 54.00 -23.19
CA ILE A 30 -7.33 54.76 -23.27
C ILE A 30 -6.24 53.87 -23.90
N THR A 31 -5.39 54.56 -24.64
CA THR A 31 -4.40 54.24 -25.68
C THR A 31 -3.21 53.33 -25.30
N LYS A 32 -2.72 52.61 -26.33
CA LYS A 32 -1.36 52.04 -26.42
C LYS A 32 -0.28 53.13 -26.39
N PRO A 33 0.99 52.77 -26.13
CA PRO A 33 1.95 52.88 -27.22
C PRO A 33 2.94 51.71 -27.36
N ASN A 34 3.57 51.73 -28.54
CA ASN A 34 4.53 50.79 -29.13
C ASN A 34 5.94 50.83 -28.51
N GLY A 35 6.71 49.77 -28.77
CA GLY A 35 8.18 49.66 -28.69
C GLY A 35 8.56 48.18 -28.59
N THR A 36 8.82 47.41 -29.65
CA THR A 36 9.92 47.38 -30.63
C THR A 36 11.29 46.96 -30.05
N LEU A 37 11.78 45.83 -30.59
CA LEU A 37 13.16 45.29 -30.63
C LEU A 37 13.76 44.68 -29.34
N ALA A 38 14.02 43.37 -29.36
CA ALA A 38 15.37 42.84 -29.59
C ALA A 38 15.38 41.32 -29.76
N SER A 39 16.08 40.90 -30.81
CA SER A 39 16.52 39.55 -31.12
C SER A 39 17.55 39.04 -30.11
N SER A 40 17.52 37.75 -29.75
CA SER A 40 18.74 36.94 -29.76
C SER A 40 18.41 35.44 -29.76
N THR A 41 18.72 34.84 -30.90
CA THR A 41 18.91 33.41 -31.09
C THR A 41 20.29 33.05 -30.54
N ILE A 42 20.39 32.06 -29.65
CA ILE A 42 21.63 31.31 -29.45
C ILE A 42 21.32 29.83 -29.55
N THR A 43 21.70 29.29 -30.70
CA THR A 43 21.86 27.89 -31.04
C THR A 43 23.12 27.37 -30.36
N GLY A 44 23.01 26.29 -29.57
CA GLY A 44 24.13 25.63 -28.91
C GLY A 44 24.02 24.12 -29.08
N LEU A 45 24.52 23.62 -30.21
CA LEU A 45 24.77 22.21 -30.48
C LEU A 45 25.74 21.63 -29.46
N TYR A 46 25.39 20.53 -28.80
CA TYR A 46 26.39 19.60 -28.26
C TYR A 46 25.95 18.16 -28.44
N ASN A 47 26.51 17.54 -29.48
CA ASN A 47 26.50 16.10 -29.72
C ASN A 47 27.50 15.44 -28.76
N ARG A 48 27.09 14.38 -28.06
CA ARG A 48 28.04 13.37 -27.57
C ARG A 48 27.43 11.97 -27.61
N HIS A 49 27.78 11.25 -28.68
CA HIS A 49 27.82 9.80 -28.72
C HIS A 49 28.92 9.27 -27.79
N VAL A 50 28.61 8.29 -26.92
CA VAL A 50 29.47 7.16 -26.53
C VAL A 50 28.54 6.05 -26.03
N SER A 51 28.24 5.06 -26.88
CA SER A 51 28.81 3.70 -26.92
C SER A 51 28.17 2.72 -25.94
N GLN A 52 27.26 1.90 -26.47
CA GLN A 52 26.87 0.61 -25.90
C GLN A 52 28.09 -0.31 -25.85
N LYS A 53 28.29 -0.99 -24.71
CA LYS A 53 29.08 -2.22 -24.64
C LYS A 53 28.18 -3.34 -24.17
N THR A 54 27.96 -4.29 -25.07
CA THR A 54 27.51 -5.65 -24.82
C THR A 54 28.58 -6.39 -24.02
N HIS A 55 28.18 -7.10 -22.96
CA HIS A 55 28.95 -8.25 -22.50
C HIS A 55 28.02 -9.43 -22.26
N GLU A 56 28.45 -10.50 -22.90
CA GLU A 56 27.88 -11.82 -23.02
C GLU A 56 28.13 -12.65 -21.76
N VAL A 57 27.31 -13.67 -21.64
CA VAL A 57 27.08 -14.60 -20.53
C VAL A 57 28.26 -15.54 -20.32
N ASP A 58 28.47 -16.00 -19.08
CA ASP A 58 28.79 -17.41 -18.83
C ASP A 58 28.14 -17.91 -17.52
N PRO A 59 27.55 -19.12 -17.49
CA PRO A 59 26.87 -19.70 -16.33
C PRO A 59 27.79 -20.62 -15.51
N VAL A 60 27.24 -21.32 -14.49
CA VAL A 60 27.67 -22.58 -13.80
C VAL A 60 27.72 -22.42 -12.25
N PRO A 61 27.42 -23.44 -11.40
CA PRO A 61 26.61 -24.65 -11.55
C PRO A 61 25.49 -24.81 -10.50
N VAL A 62 24.55 -25.68 -10.84
CA VAL A 62 23.56 -26.35 -9.98
C VAL A 62 24.26 -27.27 -8.97
N ARG A 63 23.90 -27.17 -7.70
CA ARG A 63 24.31 -28.15 -6.67
C ARG A 63 23.07 -28.89 -6.16
N ASN A 64 22.99 -30.16 -6.54
CA ASN A 64 22.03 -31.14 -6.03
C ASN A 64 22.34 -31.44 -4.56
N GLY A 65 21.32 -31.35 -3.70
CA GLY A 65 21.36 -31.73 -2.30
C GLY A 65 20.09 -32.44 -1.91
N THR A 66 20.08 -33.75 -2.10
CA THR A 66 19.15 -34.73 -1.53
C THR A 66 19.30 -34.73 -0.02
N THR A 67 18.23 -34.57 0.76
CA THR A 67 18.16 -35.18 2.09
C THR A 67 16.75 -35.61 2.44
N THR A 68 16.74 -36.87 2.88
CA THR A 68 15.71 -37.81 3.25
C THR A 68 14.83 -37.37 4.41
N TRP A 69 13.56 -37.79 4.32
CA TRP A 69 12.58 -37.79 5.39
C TRP A 69 12.87 -38.92 6.38
N ALA A 70 12.73 -38.63 7.67
CA ALA A 70 12.61 -39.65 8.71
C ALA A 70 11.40 -39.31 9.60
N SER A 71 10.35 -40.08 9.41
CA SER A 71 9.15 -40.16 10.25
C SER A 71 9.40 -41.15 11.37
N SER A 72 9.04 -40.78 12.61
CA SER A 72 8.92 -41.72 13.73
C SER A 72 7.49 -41.70 14.24
N THR A 73 6.82 -42.81 14.00
CA THR A 73 5.51 -43.20 14.52
C THR A 73 5.68 -43.74 15.94
N THR A 74 4.86 -43.29 16.89
CA THR A 74 4.59 -44.05 18.11
C THR A 74 3.10 -44.09 18.36
N THR A 75 2.59 -45.32 18.37
CA THR A 75 1.26 -45.81 18.71
C THR A 75 0.98 -45.74 20.22
N GLY A 76 -0.29 -45.54 20.61
CA GLY A 76 -0.75 -45.87 21.96
C GLY A 76 -2.17 -45.41 22.29
N ASN A 77 -3.12 -46.35 22.21
CA ASN A 77 -4.41 -46.53 22.92
C ASN A 77 -4.93 -45.34 23.76
N GLY A 78 -6.18 -44.86 23.62
CA GLY A 78 -7.41 -45.65 23.58
C GLY A 78 -7.99 -45.81 24.99
N HIS A 79 -8.69 -44.80 25.52
CA HIS A 79 -9.70 -45.01 26.57
C HIS A 79 -10.78 -43.91 26.54
N ILE A 80 -12.01 -44.38 26.39
CA ILE A 80 -13.28 -43.65 26.47
C ILE A 80 -13.63 -43.46 27.94
N CYS A 81 -13.94 -42.24 28.36
CA CYS A 81 -14.72 -41.99 29.58
C CYS A 81 -15.54 -40.70 29.43
N SER A 82 -16.86 -40.86 29.53
CA SER A 82 -17.90 -39.82 29.48
C SER A 82 -17.98 -39.00 30.78
N PRO A 83 -18.68 -37.84 30.78
CA PRO A 83 -18.28 -36.65 31.54
C PRO A 83 -18.94 -36.55 32.92
N LYS A 84 -18.26 -35.87 33.85
CA LYS A 84 -18.88 -35.27 35.04
C LYS A 84 -18.40 -33.82 35.24
N PRO A 85 -19.25 -32.95 35.78
CA PRO A 85 -19.12 -31.50 35.68
C PRO A 85 -18.12 -30.98 36.71
N VAL A 86 -17.27 -30.03 36.32
CA VAL A 86 -16.37 -29.36 37.24
C VAL A 86 -16.56 -27.86 37.14
N HIS A 87 -16.83 -27.31 38.32
CA HIS A 87 -17.02 -25.92 38.65
C HIS A 87 -15.92 -25.00 38.11
N GLN A 88 -16.34 -23.76 37.84
CA GLN A 88 -15.50 -22.58 37.67
C GLN A 88 -14.40 -22.52 38.74
N GLY A 89 -13.18 -22.81 38.32
CA GLY A 89 -11.95 -22.53 39.04
C GLY A 89 -11.01 -21.86 38.06
N ALA A 90 -10.70 -20.58 38.30
CA ALA A 90 -9.79 -19.78 37.49
C ALA A 90 -8.45 -20.51 37.31
N SER A 91 -8.12 -20.89 36.07
CA SER A 91 -6.78 -21.38 35.73
C SER A 91 -5.81 -20.19 35.75
N LYS A 92 -5.24 -19.92 36.92
CA LYS A 92 -3.84 -19.49 37.00
C LYS A 92 -3.01 -20.64 36.43
N ASP A 93 -2.17 -20.30 35.47
CA ASP A 93 -1.14 -21.12 34.79
C ASP A 93 -1.32 -21.07 33.26
N ARG A 94 -1.47 -19.85 32.73
CA ARG A 94 -0.94 -19.54 31.40
C ARG A 94 0.55 -19.31 31.62
N GLU A 95 1.35 -20.34 31.38
CA GLU A 95 2.80 -20.21 31.30
C GLU A 95 3.11 -19.32 30.09
N SER A 96 3.12 -18.00 30.32
CA SER A 96 3.40 -17.00 29.30
C SER A 96 4.86 -17.19 28.90
N ARG A 97 5.08 -17.61 27.66
CA ARG A 97 6.43 -17.58 27.09
C ARG A 97 6.95 -16.15 27.26
N PRO A 98 8.21 -15.96 27.71
CA PRO A 98 8.76 -14.64 27.83
C PRO A 98 8.67 -13.93 26.47
N PRO A 99 8.28 -12.63 26.44
CA PRO A 99 8.12 -11.91 25.20
C PRO A 99 9.41 -11.97 24.38
N LEU A 100 9.30 -12.36 23.12
CA LEU A 100 10.45 -12.46 22.22
C LEU A 100 10.81 -11.05 21.74
N TRP A 101 11.81 -10.45 22.38
CA TRP A 101 12.38 -9.16 21.98
C TRP A 101 13.38 -9.37 20.84
N HIS A 102 13.28 -8.55 19.79
CA HIS A 102 14.15 -8.66 18.62
C HIS A 102 15.26 -7.60 18.62
N ARG A 103 14.90 -6.33 18.51
CA ARG A 103 15.85 -5.21 18.39
C ARG A 103 15.23 -3.87 18.77
N PRO A 104 16.02 -2.85 19.13
CA PRO A 104 15.52 -1.49 19.26
C PRO A 104 14.93 -0.99 17.92
N LEU A 105 13.98 -0.06 18.02
CA LEU A 105 13.47 0.66 16.85
C LEU A 105 14.57 1.58 16.30
N GLY A 106 14.66 1.62 14.98
CA GLY A 106 15.48 2.57 14.26
C GLY A 106 14.91 3.99 14.26
N TYR A 107 15.64 4.95 13.72
CA TYR A 107 15.24 6.36 13.73
C TYR A 107 13.93 6.60 12.98
N CYS A 108 13.80 6.06 11.76
CA CYS A 108 12.57 6.16 10.97
C CYS A 108 11.40 5.45 11.65
N GLU A 109 11.65 4.32 12.31
CA GLU A 109 10.63 3.54 13.01
C GLU A 109 10.10 4.28 14.24
N LYS A 110 10.99 4.91 15.01
CA LYS A 110 10.64 5.82 16.12
C LYS A 110 9.82 7.01 15.63
N LEU A 111 10.23 7.62 14.51
CA LEU A 111 9.51 8.73 13.89
C LEU A 111 8.09 8.30 13.50
N MET A 112 7.95 7.17 12.80
CA MET A 112 6.65 6.65 12.36
C MET A 112 5.74 6.30 13.56
N THR A 113 6.30 5.66 14.59
CA THR A 113 5.57 5.38 15.84
C THR A 113 5.11 6.65 16.55
N SER A 114 5.93 7.71 16.54
CA SER A 114 5.56 8.98 17.16
C SER A 114 4.51 9.73 16.34
N ALA A 115 4.64 9.72 15.01
CA ALA A 115 3.71 10.36 14.08
C ALA A 115 2.33 9.69 14.07
N HIS A 116 2.26 8.39 14.40
CA HIS A 116 1.02 7.65 14.54
C HIS A 116 0.01 8.30 15.50
N ASN A 117 0.51 8.84 16.62
CA ASN A 117 -0.32 9.52 17.61
C ASN A 117 -1.03 10.78 17.08
N TYR A 118 -0.61 11.28 15.91
CA TYR A 118 -1.22 12.42 15.22
C TYR A 118 -2.19 11.99 14.11
N GLY A 119 -2.57 10.70 14.04
CA GLY A 119 -3.48 10.17 13.02
C GLY A 119 -2.81 9.98 11.66
N CYS A 120 -1.49 9.87 11.63
CA CYS A 120 -0.69 9.64 10.43
C CYS A 120 -0.13 8.21 10.42
N MET A 121 0.58 7.83 9.35
CA MET A 121 1.31 6.54 9.26
C MET A 121 0.43 5.28 9.17
N THR A 122 -0.84 5.42 8.81
CA THR A 122 -1.66 4.29 8.36
C THR A 122 -1.62 4.23 6.83
N THR A 123 -1.28 3.06 6.29
CA THR A 123 -1.36 2.77 4.85
C THR A 123 -2.50 1.79 4.61
N VAL A 124 -3.31 2.02 3.58
CA VAL A 124 -4.45 1.18 3.23
C VAL A 124 -4.43 0.86 1.74
N TYR A 125 -4.67 -0.39 1.39
CA TYR A 125 -4.66 -0.92 0.04
C TYR A 125 -5.95 -1.67 -0.22
N ALA A 126 -6.56 -1.46 -1.40
CA ALA A 126 -7.66 -2.28 -1.87
C ALA A 126 -7.16 -3.25 -2.94
N LEU A 127 -7.46 -4.53 -2.77
CA LEU A 127 -7.21 -5.59 -3.72
C LEU A 127 -8.55 -6.09 -4.29
N TRP A 128 -8.78 -5.76 -5.55
CA TRP A 128 -9.93 -6.24 -6.31
C TRP A 128 -9.70 -7.68 -6.76
N LEU A 129 -10.64 -8.56 -6.42
CA LEU A 129 -10.58 -9.99 -6.69
C LEU A 129 -11.70 -10.40 -7.64
N GLU A 130 -11.34 -11.18 -8.65
CA GLU A 130 -12.30 -11.90 -9.49
C GLU A 130 -12.08 -13.41 -9.33
N SER A 131 -13.16 -14.13 -9.08
CA SER A 131 -13.11 -15.58 -8.87
C SER A 131 -14.20 -16.31 -9.65
N LYS A 132 -13.87 -17.50 -10.14
CA LYS A 132 -14.85 -18.44 -10.75
C LYS A 132 -15.66 -19.21 -9.70
N ARG A 133 -15.24 -19.14 -8.44
CA ARG A 133 -15.83 -19.83 -7.28
C ARG A 133 -16.13 -18.83 -6.18
N VAL A 134 -17.13 -19.13 -5.36
CA VAL A 134 -17.40 -18.34 -4.16
C VAL A 134 -16.15 -18.32 -3.28
N VAL A 135 -15.75 -17.14 -2.83
CA VAL A 135 -14.68 -16.95 -1.86
C VAL A 135 -15.34 -16.70 -0.51
N GLU A 136 -15.31 -17.71 0.36
CA GLU A 136 -15.88 -17.60 1.70
C GLU A 136 -14.93 -16.85 2.64
N PHE A 137 -15.50 -16.16 3.64
CA PHE A 137 -14.70 -15.40 4.59
C PHE A 137 -13.75 -16.29 5.42
N ASP A 138 -14.12 -17.54 5.70
CA ASP A 138 -13.23 -18.47 6.41
C ASP A 138 -11.97 -18.78 5.62
N LEU A 139 -12.05 -18.78 4.29
CA LEU A 139 -10.88 -18.93 3.43
C LEU A 139 -9.96 -17.70 3.53
N ILE A 140 -10.54 -16.50 3.62
CA ILE A 140 -9.80 -15.25 3.86
C ILE A 140 -9.12 -15.29 5.24
N LYS A 141 -9.78 -15.81 6.27
CA LYS A 141 -9.18 -16.00 7.60
C LYS A 141 -8.01 -16.96 7.55
N GLN A 142 -8.18 -18.11 6.90
CA GLN A 142 -7.10 -19.10 6.75
C GLN A 142 -5.91 -18.53 5.96
N ALA A 143 -6.17 -17.83 4.85
CA ALA A 143 -5.13 -17.19 4.07
C ALA A 143 -4.37 -16.14 4.90
N SER A 144 -5.10 -15.28 5.61
CA SER A 144 -4.53 -14.25 6.48
C SER A 144 -3.68 -14.84 7.61
N TYR A 145 -4.14 -15.92 8.22
CA TYR A 145 -3.38 -16.65 9.24
C TYR A 145 -2.07 -17.19 8.68
N VAL A 146 -2.12 -17.89 7.54
CA VAL A 146 -0.92 -18.43 6.90
C VAL A 146 0.05 -17.32 6.49
N VAL A 147 -0.44 -16.22 5.94
CA VAL A 147 0.40 -15.06 5.56
C VAL A 147 1.09 -14.45 6.79
N SER A 148 0.39 -14.32 7.91
CA SER A 148 0.98 -13.84 9.17
C SER A 148 2.14 -14.72 9.67
N ARG A 149 2.08 -16.02 9.39
CA ARG A 149 3.14 -16.98 9.71
C ARG A 149 4.30 -16.87 8.73
N LYS A 150 4.01 -16.67 7.44
CA LYS A 150 5.04 -16.53 6.39
C LYS A 150 5.78 -15.20 6.46
N MET A 151 5.17 -14.12 6.96
CA MET A 151 5.75 -12.78 6.94
C MET A 151 6.00 -12.30 8.39
N PRO A 152 7.23 -12.46 8.93
CA PRO A 152 7.49 -12.23 10.35
C PRO A 152 7.11 -10.85 10.88
N HIS A 153 7.26 -9.79 10.07
CA HIS A 153 6.91 -8.43 10.46
C HIS A 153 5.41 -8.24 10.81
N LEU A 154 4.53 -9.10 10.31
CA LEU A 154 3.10 -9.06 10.63
C LEU A 154 2.78 -9.54 12.05
N ARG A 155 3.75 -10.16 12.74
CA ARG A 155 3.65 -10.61 14.13
C ARG A 155 4.34 -9.66 15.11
N MET A 156 4.84 -8.53 14.62
CA MET A 156 5.64 -7.60 15.40
C MET A 156 4.80 -6.48 16.02
N VAL A 157 5.15 -6.11 17.25
CA VAL A 157 4.60 -4.98 18.00
C VAL A 157 5.73 -4.17 18.64
N VAL A 158 5.42 -2.95 19.04
CA VAL A 158 6.37 -2.04 19.67
C VAL A 158 6.22 -2.12 21.18
N GLY A 159 7.25 -2.52 21.90
CA GLY A 159 7.29 -2.50 23.36
C GLY A 159 8.33 -1.54 23.90
N ARG A 160 8.27 -1.25 25.20
CA ARG A 160 9.33 -0.52 25.91
C ARG A 160 10.23 -1.49 26.66
N ARG A 161 11.54 -1.36 26.45
CA ARG A 161 12.58 -2.08 27.20
C ARG A 161 13.70 -1.12 27.53
N GLU A 162 14.02 -1.00 28.82
CA GLU A 162 15.13 -0.15 29.31
C GLU A 162 14.99 1.32 28.85
N GLY A 163 13.76 1.85 28.85
CA GLY A 163 13.47 3.23 28.43
C GLY A 163 13.48 3.45 26.90
N GLN A 164 13.80 2.43 26.10
CA GLN A 164 13.81 2.52 24.65
C GLN A 164 12.63 1.77 24.01
N LEU A 165 12.23 2.19 22.82
CA LEU A 165 11.26 1.46 22.00
C LEU A 165 11.96 0.30 21.29
N TRP A 166 11.36 -0.89 21.37
CA TRP A 166 11.86 -2.14 20.81
C TRP A 166 10.78 -2.87 20.03
N TRP A 167 11.23 -3.58 19.02
CA TRP A 167 10.42 -4.60 18.37
C TRP A 167 10.37 -5.84 19.22
N ARG A 168 9.16 -6.33 19.47
CA ARG A 168 8.89 -7.64 20.08
C ARG A 168 7.84 -8.38 19.28
N GLU A 169 7.86 -9.70 19.35
CA GLU A 169 6.78 -10.51 18.80
C GLU A 169 5.55 -10.43 19.71
N MET A 170 4.35 -10.48 19.11
CA MET A 170 3.09 -10.65 19.85
C MET A 170 3.13 -11.95 20.67
N GLU A 171 2.63 -11.89 21.90
CA GLU A 171 2.55 -13.07 22.78
C GLU A 171 1.60 -14.14 22.24
N THR A 172 0.48 -13.69 21.67
CA THR A 172 -0.46 -14.53 20.95
C THR A 172 -0.71 -13.94 19.56
N THR A 173 -0.73 -14.78 18.53
CA THR A 173 -1.08 -14.33 17.17
C THR A 173 -2.55 -13.92 17.15
N VAL A 174 -2.79 -12.61 17.12
CA VAL A 174 -4.11 -12.00 16.93
C VAL A 174 -4.19 -11.49 15.50
N LEU A 175 -5.33 -11.73 14.85
CA LEU A 175 -5.63 -11.20 13.52
C LEU A 175 -6.83 -10.28 13.62
N ASP A 176 -6.76 -9.13 12.95
CA ASP A 176 -7.86 -8.17 12.84
C ASP A 176 -8.54 -8.36 11.48
N LEU A 177 -9.58 -9.18 11.47
CA LEU A 177 -10.30 -9.61 10.28
C LEU A 177 -11.78 -9.33 10.47
N GLU A 178 -12.41 -8.75 9.46
CA GLU A 178 -13.85 -8.47 9.47
C GLU A 178 -14.41 -8.61 8.06
N GLU A 179 -15.59 -9.23 7.97
CA GLU A 179 -16.37 -9.28 6.74
C GLU A 179 -17.35 -8.11 6.73
N VAL A 180 -17.34 -7.36 5.64
CA VAL A 180 -18.21 -6.21 5.41
C VAL A 180 -19.15 -6.61 4.29
N ILE A 181 -20.39 -6.91 4.65
CA ILE A 181 -21.44 -7.20 3.67
C ILE A 181 -21.83 -5.86 3.04
N ALA A 182 -21.55 -5.71 1.75
CA ALA A 182 -21.81 -4.49 1.01
C ALA A 182 -22.87 -4.74 -0.06
N ASP A 183 -23.86 -3.85 -0.16
CA ASP A 183 -24.90 -3.95 -1.18
C ASP A 183 -24.34 -3.77 -2.59
N ASN A 184 -23.28 -2.97 -2.71
CA ASN A 184 -22.51 -2.79 -3.92
C ASN A 184 -21.06 -2.42 -3.61
N LEU A 185 -20.22 -2.40 -4.64
CA LEU A 185 -18.79 -2.11 -4.54
C LEU A 185 -18.48 -0.61 -4.45
N ASP A 186 -19.47 0.28 -4.49
CA ASP A 186 -19.28 1.72 -4.33
C ASP A 186 -18.93 2.10 -2.88
N GLN A 187 -19.17 1.19 -1.93
CA GLN A 187 -18.80 1.37 -0.52
C GLN A 187 -17.28 1.29 -0.28
N VAL A 188 -16.50 0.81 -1.25
CA VAL A 188 -15.04 0.61 -1.10
C VAL A 188 -14.31 1.91 -0.75
N GLU A 189 -14.61 3.01 -1.44
CA GLU A 189 -13.95 4.30 -1.19
C GLU A 189 -14.27 4.86 0.21
N PRO A 190 -15.55 5.00 0.63
CA PRO A 190 -15.88 5.40 1.99
C PRO A 190 -15.27 4.49 3.07
N THR A 191 -15.27 3.17 2.86
CA THR A 191 -14.65 2.22 3.78
C THR A 191 -13.13 2.46 3.86
N LEU A 192 -12.46 2.65 2.72
CA LEU A 192 -11.02 2.93 2.67
C LEU A 192 -10.68 4.24 3.40
N GLU A 193 -11.44 5.32 3.17
CA GLU A 193 -11.24 6.60 3.84
C GLU A 193 -11.45 6.54 5.36
N SER A 194 -12.44 5.77 5.79
CA SER A 194 -12.68 5.50 7.23
C SER A 194 -11.50 4.76 7.84
N LEU A 195 -11.01 3.72 7.17
CA LEU A 195 -9.90 2.89 7.62
C LEU A 195 -8.55 3.62 7.63
N LEU A 196 -8.35 4.63 6.78
CA LEU A 196 -7.17 5.49 6.82
C LEU A 196 -7.04 6.29 8.12
N ARG A 197 -8.16 6.52 8.82
CA ARG A 197 -8.19 7.23 10.12
C ARG A 197 -8.00 6.30 11.31
N ARG A 198 -7.89 4.98 11.07
CA ARG A 198 -7.76 3.98 12.12
C ARG A 198 -6.47 4.22 12.91
N GLN A 199 -6.58 4.16 14.23
CA GLN A 199 -5.44 4.11 15.13
C GLN A 199 -5.16 2.66 15.53
N TYR A 200 -3.88 2.28 15.50
CA TYR A 200 -3.38 1.01 15.99
C TYR A 200 -2.96 1.15 17.45
N ASN A 201 -3.23 0.13 18.26
CA ASN A 201 -2.50 -0.05 19.51
C ASN A 201 -1.14 -0.66 19.17
N VAL A 202 -0.09 0.17 19.14
CA VAL A 202 1.25 -0.26 18.73
C VAL A 202 1.87 -1.28 19.67
N GLU A 203 1.40 -1.36 20.91
CA GLU A 203 1.97 -2.23 21.96
C GLU A 203 1.33 -3.63 21.98
N GLU A 204 0.06 -3.73 21.60
CA GLU A 204 -0.71 -4.98 21.60
C GLU A 204 -0.83 -5.61 20.21
N GLY A 205 -0.92 -4.77 19.17
CA GLY A 205 -1.13 -5.23 17.79
C GLY A 205 -2.51 -5.85 17.55
N PRO A 206 -2.71 -6.53 16.40
CA PRO A 206 -1.79 -6.58 15.27
C PRO A 206 -1.64 -5.19 14.61
N LEU A 207 -0.47 -4.92 14.01
CA LEU A 207 -0.19 -3.66 13.31
C LEU A 207 -0.67 -3.65 11.85
N TRP A 208 -1.65 -4.50 11.56
CA TRP A 208 -2.26 -4.65 10.25
C TRP A 208 -3.65 -5.27 10.40
N PHE A 209 -4.49 -5.12 9.38
CA PHE A 209 -5.85 -5.67 9.36
C PHE A 209 -6.27 -6.09 7.95
N VAL A 210 -7.36 -6.86 7.87
CA VAL A 210 -8.06 -7.20 6.63
C VAL A 210 -9.55 -6.89 6.78
N ARG A 211 -10.13 -6.26 5.76
CA ARG A 211 -11.58 -6.14 5.57
C ARG A 211 -11.96 -6.83 4.28
N PHE A 212 -12.83 -7.82 4.36
CA PHE A 212 -13.31 -8.55 3.21
C PHE A 212 -14.70 -8.05 2.84
N LEU A 213 -14.81 -7.38 1.70
CA LEU A 213 -16.08 -6.88 1.20
C LEU A 213 -16.70 -7.94 0.29
N SER A 214 -17.81 -8.52 0.74
CA SER A 214 -18.61 -9.50 0.02
C SER A 214 -19.94 -8.89 -0.41
N PRO A 215 -20.36 -9.05 -1.68
CA PRO A 215 -21.63 -8.50 -2.15
C PRO A 215 -22.83 -9.24 -1.53
N THR A 216 -23.86 -8.51 -1.10
CA THR A 216 -25.11 -9.07 -0.53
C THR A 216 -25.83 -10.01 -1.51
N THR A 217 -25.68 -9.77 -2.81
CA THR A 217 -26.32 -10.56 -3.87
C THR A 217 -25.28 -11.37 -4.62
N SER A 218 -25.38 -12.69 -4.52
CA SER A 218 -24.66 -13.58 -5.42
C SER A 218 -25.27 -13.44 -6.82
N ILE A 219 -24.55 -12.75 -7.71
CA ILE A 219 -24.78 -12.72 -9.16
C ILE A 219 -26.04 -11.92 -9.57
N ASP A 220 -25.88 -11.06 -10.56
CA ASP A 220 -26.95 -10.54 -11.40
C ASP A 220 -27.76 -11.70 -11.99
N THR A 221 -28.73 -12.24 -11.27
CA THR A 221 -29.91 -12.86 -11.88
C THR A 221 -30.95 -11.78 -12.04
N ASP A 222 -30.74 -10.91 -13.03
CA ASP A 222 -31.82 -10.13 -13.63
C ASP A 222 -32.79 -11.14 -14.27
N PRO A 223 -34.01 -11.34 -13.75
CA PRO A 223 -34.95 -12.32 -14.28
C PRO A 223 -35.47 -11.96 -15.68
N ASN A 224 -35.15 -10.77 -16.20
CA ASN A 224 -35.71 -10.23 -17.43
C ASN A 224 -34.75 -10.17 -18.63
N GLN A 225 -33.51 -10.65 -18.54
CA GLN A 225 -32.62 -10.71 -19.71
C GLN A 225 -32.83 -11.98 -20.55
N ASN A 226 -34.00 -12.02 -21.18
CA ASN A 226 -34.24 -12.82 -22.39
C ASN A 226 -33.50 -12.20 -23.58
N HIS A 227 -32.17 -12.30 -23.68
CA HIS A 227 -31.49 -12.27 -24.99
C HIS A 227 -30.04 -12.75 -24.93
N LYS A 228 -29.81 -13.90 -25.60
CA LYS A 228 -28.55 -14.42 -26.14
C LYS A 228 -27.36 -13.44 -26.15
N GLN A 229 -26.61 -13.32 -25.04
CA GLN A 229 -25.21 -12.86 -25.07
C GLN A 229 -24.38 -13.60 -24.01
N ASN A 230 -23.44 -14.42 -24.50
CA ASN A 230 -22.23 -14.95 -23.86
C ASN A 230 -22.34 -15.65 -22.48
N ILE A 231 -22.30 -16.99 -22.56
CA ILE A 231 -22.23 -17.99 -21.48
C ILE A 231 -20.87 -17.97 -20.73
N ASN A 232 -20.27 -16.81 -20.42
CA ASN A 232 -18.91 -16.77 -19.84
C ASN A 232 -18.63 -15.72 -18.75
N HIS A 233 -19.64 -15.14 -18.10
CA HIS A 233 -19.43 -14.03 -17.13
C HIS A 233 -19.90 -14.29 -15.69
N ASN A 234 -19.97 -15.53 -15.22
CA ASN A 234 -20.14 -15.80 -13.77
C ASN A 234 -18.80 -15.70 -13.03
N LYS A 235 -18.23 -14.50 -12.94
CA LYS A 235 -17.12 -14.21 -12.03
C LYS A 235 -17.65 -13.48 -10.81
N TYR A 236 -17.45 -14.06 -9.64
CA TYR A 236 -17.67 -13.40 -8.36
C TYR A 236 -16.63 -12.30 -8.18
N LYS A 237 -17.08 -11.11 -7.79
CA LYS A 237 -16.23 -9.95 -7.54
C LYS A 237 -16.20 -9.65 -6.05
N TYR A 238 -15.01 -9.45 -5.52
CA TYR A 238 -14.79 -9.14 -4.09
C TYR A 238 -13.71 -8.06 -3.96
N VAL A 239 -13.64 -7.45 -2.78
CA VAL A 239 -12.53 -6.57 -2.41
C VAL A 239 -11.95 -6.99 -1.08
N CYS A 240 -10.63 -7.17 -1.03
CA CYS A 240 -9.90 -7.23 0.24
C CYS A 240 -9.23 -5.88 0.47
N ILE A 241 -9.60 -5.20 1.55
CA ILE A 241 -8.91 -3.99 1.99
C ILE A 241 -7.91 -4.40 3.08
N PHE A 242 -6.65 -4.06 2.88
CA PHE A 242 -5.57 -4.31 3.83
C PHE A 242 -5.10 -2.99 4.40
N GLY A 243 -4.93 -2.92 5.71
CA GLY A 243 -4.28 -1.79 6.35
C GLY A 243 -3.02 -2.22 7.07
N PHE A 244 -2.02 -1.33 7.08
CA PHE A 244 -0.77 -1.52 7.80
C PHE A 244 -0.39 -0.23 8.51
N HIS A 245 0.10 -0.37 9.73
CA HIS A 245 0.90 0.68 10.34
C HIS A 245 2.22 0.78 9.57
N HIS A 246 2.61 1.98 9.14
CA HIS A 246 3.76 2.20 8.23
C HIS A 246 5.10 1.77 8.85
N ASN A 247 5.13 1.58 10.17
CA ASN A 247 6.30 1.04 10.86
C ASN A 247 6.62 -0.44 10.51
N VAL A 248 5.61 -1.25 10.15
CA VAL A 248 5.83 -2.67 9.78
C VAL A 248 5.91 -2.91 8.27
N SER A 249 5.53 -1.92 7.46
CA SER A 249 5.45 -2.09 6.02
C SER A 249 5.62 -0.79 5.26
N ASP A 250 6.21 -0.88 4.08
CA ASP A 250 6.30 0.18 3.08
C ASP A 250 5.60 -0.24 1.77
N GLY A 251 5.56 0.63 0.78
CA GLY A 251 4.90 0.34 -0.51
C GLY A 251 5.39 -0.95 -1.17
N THR A 252 6.68 -1.25 -1.07
CA THR A 252 7.28 -2.47 -1.65
C THR A 252 6.84 -3.72 -0.88
N THR A 253 6.86 -3.65 0.44
CA THR A 253 6.46 -4.72 1.35
C THR A 253 4.97 -5.01 1.21
N ASN A 254 4.13 -3.98 1.06
CA ASN A 254 2.70 -4.10 0.80
C ASN A 254 2.41 -4.82 -0.53
N MET A 255 3.18 -4.54 -1.59
CA MET A 255 3.04 -5.28 -2.85
C MET A 255 3.50 -6.74 -2.74
N SER A 256 4.54 -7.00 -1.95
CA SER A 256 4.98 -8.36 -1.63
C SER A 256 3.89 -9.12 -0.85
N PHE A 257 3.28 -8.47 0.15
CA PHE A 257 2.15 -8.99 0.91
C PHE A 257 1.01 -9.41 -0.01
N CYS A 258 0.54 -8.52 -0.89
CA CYS A 258 -0.54 -8.83 -1.83
C CYS A 258 -0.23 -10.07 -2.69
N ARG A 259 1.02 -10.20 -3.15
CA ARG A 259 1.47 -11.35 -3.93
C ARG A 259 1.43 -12.65 -3.12
N VAL A 260 1.96 -12.62 -1.90
CA VAL A 260 1.98 -13.79 -1.00
C VAL A 260 0.54 -14.18 -0.62
N PHE A 261 -0.29 -13.20 -0.25
CA PHE A 261 -1.70 -13.40 0.07
C PHE A 261 -2.46 -14.03 -1.09
N LEU A 262 -2.34 -13.49 -2.30
CA LEU A 262 -2.98 -14.06 -3.49
C LEU A 262 -2.52 -15.48 -3.79
N LYS A 263 -1.22 -15.76 -3.64
CA LYS A 263 -0.69 -17.11 -3.84
C LYS A 263 -1.31 -18.09 -2.84
N VAL A 264 -1.26 -17.77 -1.55
CA VAL A 264 -1.83 -18.59 -0.47
C VAL A 264 -3.33 -18.80 -0.67
N LEU A 265 -4.08 -17.75 -1.01
CA LEU A 265 -5.51 -17.84 -1.29
C LEU A 265 -5.79 -18.79 -2.46
N ASN A 266 -5.05 -18.66 -3.56
CA ASN A 266 -5.20 -19.54 -4.72
C ASN A 266 -4.87 -21.00 -4.38
N ASP A 267 -3.83 -21.25 -3.59
CA ASP A 267 -3.42 -22.60 -3.18
C ASP A 267 -4.49 -23.24 -2.28
N LEU A 268 -5.01 -22.49 -1.31
CA LEU A 268 -6.13 -22.93 -0.46
C LEU A 268 -7.38 -23.26 -1.28
N MET A 269 -7.76 -22.40 -2.25
CA MET A 269 -8.93 -22.64 -3.12
C MET A 269 -8.81 -23.89 -3.99
N GLN A 270 -7.59 -24.29 -4.33
CA GLN A 270 -7.30 -25.46 -5.16
C GLN A 270 -7.05 -26.72 -4.32
N GLY A 271 -6.94 -26.60 -2.99
CA GLY A 271 -6.53 -27.70 -2.12
C GLY A 271 -5.05 -28.07 -2.27
N ASN A 272 -4.21 -27.14 -2.76
CA ASN A 272 -2.78 -27.34 -2.89
C ASN A 272 -2.10 -27.27 -1.52
N THR A 273 -0.97 -27.96 -1.38
CA THR A 273 -0.11 -27.84 -0.19
C THR A 273 0.48 -26.43 -0.11
N ILE A 274 0.35 -25.79 1.05
CA ILE A 274 0.90 -24.46 1.26
C ILE A 274 2.34 -24.58 1.74
N ASP A 275 3.24 -23.97 0.99
CA ASP A 275 4.60 -23.75 1.44
C ASP A 275 4.60 -22.72 2.60
N LEU A 276 5.17 -23.09 3.76
CA LEU A 276 5.29 -22.25 4.95
C LEU A 276 6.65 -21.57 5.10
N THR A 277 7.52 -21.64 4.10
CA THR A 277 8.78 -20.90 4.09
C THR A 277 8.56 -19.41 4.34
N GLU A 278 9.45 -18.78 5.10
CA GLU A 278 9.36 -17.36 5.39
C GLU A 278 9.54 -16.53 4.11
N ALA A 279 8.61 -15.60 3.90
CA ALA A 279 8.61 -14.64 2.82
C ALA A 279 9.16 -13.30 3.34
N GLY A 280 10.48 -13.14 3.22
CA GLY A 280 11.21 -11.94 3.62
C GLY A 280 11.86 -12.04 5.00
N THR A 281 12.72 -11.08 5.30
CA THR A 281 13.50 -11.04 6.54
C THR A 281 13.20 -9.78 7.31
N PHE A 282 13.10 -9.88 8.64
CA PHE A 282 13.01 -8.72 9.49
C PHE A 282 14.39 -8.09 9.69
N ALA A 283 14.74 -7.15 8.80
CA ALA A 283 16.08 -6.58 8.72
C ALA A 283 16.43 -5.70 9.93
N SER A 284 17.72 -5.68 10.27
CA SER A 284 18.29 -4.67 11.18
C SER A 284 18.28 -3.29 10.50
N PRO A 285 18.23 -2.19 11.26
CA PRO A 285 18.24 -0.84 10.71
C PRO A 285 19.65 -0.49 10.20
N LEU A 286 19.98 -0.97 9.00
CA LEU A 286 21.31 -0.81 8.41
C LEU A 286 21.67 0.67 8.23
N HIS A 287 20.70 1.51 7.87
CA HIS A 287 20.93 2.94 7.71
C HIS A 287 21.36 3.63 9.01
N ASP A 288 20.80 3.22 10.13
CA ASP A 288 21.15 3.78 11.43
C ASP A 288 22.56 3.36 11.82
N ARG A 289 22.88 2.07 11.63
CA ARG A 289 24.24 1.57 11.82
C ARG A 289 25.26 2.29 10.95
N LEU A 290 24.97 2.46 9.66
CA LEU A 290 25.85 3.19 8.75
C LEU A 290 25.96 4.67 9.14
N ALA A 291 24.90 5.30 9.61
CA ALA A 291 24.94 6.68 10.09
C ALA A 291 25.86 6.79 11.33
N ASP A 292 25.70 5.87 12.28
CA ASP A 292 26.51 5.79 13.50
C ASP A 292 27.98 5.47 13.22
N GLU A 293 28.26 4.57 12.27
CA GLU A 293 29.62 4.15 11.88
C GLU A 293 30.33 5.20 11.00
N ALA A 294 29.61 5.85 10.07
CA ALA A 294 30.22 6.74 9.07
C ALA A 294 30.42 8.19 9.55
N SER A 295 29.91 8.56 10.73
CA SER A 295 29.77 9.97 11.09
C SER A 295 30.08 10.25 12.55
N SER A 296 30.90 11.27 12.81
CA SER A 296 30.78 11.94 14.11
C SER A 296 29.36 12.50 14.22
N GLN A 297 28.73 12.44 15.40
CA GLN A 297 27.39 13.00 15.60
C GLN A 297 27.29 14.47 15.14
N TRP A 298 28.41 15.19 15.21
CA TRP A 298 28.55 16.54 14.65
C TRP A 298 28.34 16.61 13.14
N THR A 299 28.85 15.64 12.38
CA THR A 299 28.69 15.59 10.92
C THR A 299 27.25 15.31 10.52
N LEU A 300 26.58 14.37 11.19
CA LEU A 300 25.14 14.12 11.01
C LEU A 300 24.33 15.35 11.39
N PHE A 301 24.69 16.00 12.48
CA PHE A 301 24.04 17.22 12.94
C PHE A 301 24.22 18.37 11.94
N CYS A 302 25.41 18.57 11.38
CA CYS A 302 25.65 19.56 10.33
C CYS A 302 24.89 19.22 9.03
N MET A 303 24.85 17.94 8.61
CA MET A 303 24.07 17.51 7.46
C MET A 303 22.57 17.70 7.68
N PHE A 304 22.08 17.37 8.89
CA PHE A 304 20.71 17.60 9.31
C PHE A 304 20.39 19.09 9.30
N LEU A 305 21.18 19.94 9.96
CA LEU A 305 21.02 21.39 9.96
C LEU A 305 21.02 21.97 8.55
N LYS A 306 21.91 21.50 7.67
CA LYS A 306 21.96 21.96 6.28
C LYS A 306 20.71 21.55 5.50
N ARG A 307 20.23 20.31 5.66
CA ARG A 307 18.98 19.84 5.04
C ARG A 307 17.76 20.51 5.65
N PHE A 308 17.73 20.72 6.97
CA PHE A 308 16.65 21.36 7.70
C PHE A 308 16.58 22.84 7.34
N TYR A 309 17.69 23.56 7.34
CA TYR A 309 17.75 24.95 6.89
C TYR A 309 17.33 25.08 5.43
N ARG A 310 17.87 24.23 4.54
CA ARG A 310 17.43 24.21 3.15
C ARG A 310 15.95 23.89 3.05
N ALA A 311 15.44 22.90 3.75
CA ALA A 311 14.02 22.58 3.78
C ALA A 311 13.24 23.79 4.32
N VAL A 312 13.39 24.22 5.56
CA VAL A 312 12.63 25.34 6.12
C VAL A 312 12.67 26.61 5.26
N ILE A 313 13.81 26.99 4.68
CA ILE A 313 13.88 28.19 3.83
C ILE A 313 13.35 27.96 2.41
N SER A 314 13.79 26.91 1.70
CA SER A 314 13.33 26.67 0.33
C SER A 314 11.90 26.13 0.30
N TYR A 315 11.59 25.20 1.20
CA TYR A 315 10.25 24.67 1.42
C TYR A 315 9.34 25.75 2.01
N GLY A 316 9.82 26.71 2.81
CA GLY A 316 9.00 27.86 3.23
C GLY A 316 8.47 28.68 2.05
N ALA A 317 9.32 28.98 1.06
CA ALA A 317 8.91 29.67 -0.15
C ALA A 317 7.97 28.81 -1.04
N HIS A 318 8.29 27.53 -1.23
CA HIS A 318 7.46 26.62 -2.04
C HIS A 318 6.13 26.27 -1.38
N VAL A 319 6.10 26.10 -0.05
CA VAL A 319 4.89 25.92 0.75
C VAL A 319 4.07 27.19 0.74
N SER A 320 4.69 28.38 0.77
CA SER A 320 3.92 29.62 0.61
C SER A 320 3.18 29.64 -0.74
N ASN A 321 3.82 29.24 -1.83
CA ASN A 321 3.13 29.13 -3.14
C ASN A 321 2.04 28.05 -3.12
N PHE A 322 2.36 26.87 -2.58
CA PHE A 322 1.40 25.77 -2.48
C PHE A 322 0.18 26.15 -1.62
N THR A 323 0.37 26.83 -0.50
CA THR A 323 -0.71 27.24 0.42
C THR A 323 -1.52 28.44 -0.09
N GLN A 324 -0.97 29.22 -1.02
CA GLN A 324 -1.73 30.24 -1.76
C GLN A 324 -2.74 29.59 -2.72
N VAL A 325 -2.33 28.53 -3.43
CA VAL A 325 -3.19 27.77 -4.35
C VAL A 325 -4.14 26.83 -3.59
N PHE A 326 -3.61 26.08 -2.62
CA PHE A 326 -4.33 25.15 -1.77
C PHE A 326 -4.34 25.65 -0.33
N ARG A 327 -5.32 26.50 -0.01
CA ARG A 327 -5.47 27.03 1.35
C ARG A 327 -5.53 25.90 2.37
N MET A 328 -4.67 25.97 3.37
CA MET A 328 -4.74 25.03 4.49
C MET A 328 -6.07 25.21 5.24
N PRO A 329 -6.74 24.11 5.61
CA PRO A 329 -7.94 24.19 6.43
C PRO A 329 -7.61 24.83 7.79
N ALA A 330 -8.57 25.58 8.34
CA ALA A 330 -8.44 26.22 9.65
C ALA A 330 -8.46 25.19 10.80
N GLU A 331 -9.01 24.01 10.56
CA GLU A 331 -9.10 22.92 11.52
C GLU A 331 -7.88 22.01 11.43
N ILE A 332 -7.37 21.60 12.60
CA ILE A 332 -6.17 20.76 12.76
C ILE A 332 -6.47 19.27 12.52
N GLY A 333 -7.74 18.93 12.21
CA GLY A 333 -8.15 17.55 11.97
C GLY A 333 -7.48 16.96 10.74
N ALA A 334 -6.56 16.01 10.95
CA ALA A 334 -5.98 15.23 9.87
C ALA A 334 -7.05 14.29 9.29
N GLY A 335 -7.34 14.46 8.01
CA GLY A 335 -8.25 13.60 7.27
C GLY A 335 -7.72 13.37 5.86
N THR A 336 -7.51 12.10 5.49
CA THR A 336 -7.16 11.75 4.12
C THR A 336 -8.43 11.49 3.33
N ARG A 337 -8.56 12.13 2.18
CA ARG A 337 -9.55 11.84 1.15
C ARG A 337 -8.84 11.29 -0.06
N VAL A 338 -9.46 10.36 -0.77
CA VAL A 338 -8.84 9.71 -1.93
C VAL A 338 -9.59 10.10 -3.20
N LEU A 339 -8.88 10.76 -4.11
CA LEU A 339 -9.38 11.06 -5.44
C LEU A 339 -8.75 10.07 -6.41
N HIS A 340 -9.51 9.04 -6.80
CA HIS A 340 -9.06 8.04 -7.74
C HIS A 340 -9.18 8.56 -9.17
N HIS A 341 -8.05 8.57 -9.89
CA HIS A 341 -8.03 8.78 -11.33
C HIS A 341 -7.21 7.69 -12.00
N GLN A 342 -7.85 6.91 -12.86
CA GLN A 342 -7.20 5.85 -13.63
C GLN A 342 -7.07 6.29 -15.08
N LEU A 343 -5.84 6.31 -15.58
CA LEU A 343 -5.61 6.44 -17.01
C LEU A 343 -6.01 5.14 -17.70
N ASP A 344 -6.76 5.26 -18.79
CA ASP A 344 -7.07 4.10 -19.63
C ASP A 344 -5.78 3.52 -20.25
N GLU A 345 -5.87 2.28 -20.73
CA GLU A 345 -4.73 1.56 -21.30
C GLU A 345 -4.13 2.27 -22.52
N ILE A 346 -4.97 2.86 -23.39
CA ILE A 346 -4.51 3.53 -24.61
C ILE A 346 -3.72 4.78 -24.22
N THR A 347 -4.25 5.59 -23.31
CA THR A 347 -3.59 6.79 -22.79
C THR A 347 -2.30 6.43 -22.05
N SER A 348 -2.34 5.42 -21.18
CA SER A 348 -1.16 4.93 -20.44
C SER A 348 -0.05 4.45 -21.40
N ARG A 349 -0.42 3.70 -22.44
CA ARG A 349 0.52 3.21 -23.45
C ARG A 349 1.12 4.36 -24.26
N ARG A 350 0.31 5.33 -24.67
CA ARG A 350 0.79 6.53 -25.38
C ARG A 350 1.77 7.33 -24.52
N LEU A 351 1.44 7.55 -23.26
CA LEU A 351 2.32 8.24 -22.30
C LEU A 351 3.65 7.50 -22.14
N TYR A 352 3.59 6.17 -21.93
CA TYR A 352 4.78 5.34 -21.78
C TYR A 352 5.69 5.41 -23.03
N LEU A 353 5.11 5.27 -24.22
CA LEU A 353 5.86 5.36 -25.48
C LEU A 353 6.51 6.73 -25.65
N ARG A 354 5.79 7.82 -25.32
CA ARG A 354 6.37 9.15 -25.37
C ARG A 354 7.53 9.31 -24.39
N CYS A 355 7.38 8.86 -23.15
CA CYS A 355 8.46 8.89 -22.16
C CYS A 355 9.71 8.15 -22.68
N LYS A 356 9.53 6.98 -23.29
CA LYS A 356 10.62 6.20 -23.88
C LYS A 356 11.31 6.94 -25.03
N MET A 357 10.55 7.59 -25.91
CA MET A 357 11.11 8.39 -27.02
C MET A 357 11.95 9.56 -26.51
N GLU A 358 11.52 10.20 -25.43
CA GLU A 358 12.21 11.34 -24.81
C GLU A 358 13.33 10.92 -23.82
N GLY A 359 13.54 9.60 -23.61
CA GLY A 359 14.55 9.10 -22.67
C GLY A 359 14.24 9.39 -21.19
N VAL A 360 12.97 9.61 -20.85
CA VAL A 360 12.53 9.90 -19.47
C VAL A 360 11.67 8.75 -18.91
N THR A 361 11.50 8.73 -17.58
CA THR A 361 10.59 7.79 -16.93
C THR A 361 9.17 8.37 -16.82
N VAL A 362 8.17 7.50 -16.72
CA VAL A 362 6.79 7.91 -16.46
C VAL A 362 6.69 8.69 -15.14
N ASN A 363 7.45 8.28 -14.11
CA ASN A 363 7.51 9.00 -12.84
C ASN A 363 8.04 10.44 -13.01
N SER A 364 9.08 10.62 -13.83
CA SER A 364 9.61 11.95 -14.16
C SER A 364 8.58 12.82 -14.88
N ALA A 365 7.81 12.24 -15.80
CA ALA A 365 6.75 12.97 -16.52
C ALA A 365 5.63 13.43 -15.57
N PHE A 366 5.15 12.56 -14.67
CA PHE A 366 4.16 12.95 -13.65
C PHE A 366 4.70 13.98 -12.67
N THR A 367 5.98 13.86 -12.26
CA THR A 367 6.63 14.83 -11.39
C THR A 367 6.68 16.21 -12.06
N ALA A 368 7.03 16.26 -13.35
CA ALA A 368 7.03 17.50 -14.12
C ALA A 368 5.63 18.09 -14.26
N ALA A 369 4.62 17.28 -14.57
CA ALA A 369 3.23 17.71 -14.66
C ALA A 369 2.70 18.27 -13.32
N ALA A 370 3.01 17.61 -12.19
CA ALA A 370 2.63 18.07 -10.87
C ALA A 370 3.30 19.41 -10.52
N ASN A 371 4.60 19.56 -10.83
CA ASN A 371 5.30 20.82 -10.62
C ASN A 371 4.67 21.97 -11.44
N LEU A 372 4.31 21.72 -12.71
CA LEU A 372 3.65 22.72 -13.56
C LEU A 372 2.26 23.10 -13.02
N ALA A 373 1.50 22.11 -12.53
CA ALA A 373 0.17 22.35 -11.96
C ALA A 373 0.23 23.18 -10.66
N CYS A 374 1.32 23.10 -9.89
CA CYS A 374 1.50 23.89 -8.67
C CYS A 374 2.12 25.29 -8.91
N THR A 375 2.55 25.61 -10.14
CA THR A 375 3.15 26.92 -10.48
C THR A 375 2.21 27.88 -11.20
N ASN A 376 1.09 27.37 -11.72
CA ASN A 376 0.00 28.18 -12.29
C ASN A 376 -0.99 28.55 -11.20
#